data_AF-A0A4R8SYJ3-F1
#
_entry.id   AF-A0A4R8SYJ3-F1
#
_cell.length_a   1.000
_cell.length_b   1.000
_cell.length_c   1.000
_cell.angle_alpha   90.00
_cell.angle_beta   90.00
_cell.angle_gamma   90.00
#
_symmetry.space_group_name_H-M   'P 1'
#
loop_
_entity.id
_entity.type
_entity.pdbx_description
1 polymer ?
#
loop_
_entity_poly.entity_id
_entity_poly.type
_entity_poly.pdbx_seq_one_letter_code
_entity_poly.pdbx_strand_id
1 'polypeptide(L)'
;MAGDENVLKVDLAALGKLGPHLRTLAGQITQSIPAGAAAPAGADAGLAALHGVSKAIADVKRIGAARLNTIADFSDEAQHVLAVTSGGLETGFRNLPSIYKPPIQT
;
A
#
# COMPACT_ATOMS: atom_id res chain seq x y z
N MET A 1 -28.37 6.80 6.58
CA MET A 1 -27.39 6.33 5.58
C MET A 1 -26.36 7.37 5.15
N ALA A 2 -26.51 8.67 5.42
CA ALA A 2 -25.50 9.69 5.08
C ALA A 2 -24.14 9.54 5.81
N GLY A 3 -24.10 8.84 6.95
CA GLY A 3 -22.86 8.57 7.70
C GLY A 3 -21.92 7.62 6.97
N ASP A 4 -22.43 6.47 6.50
CA ASP A 4 -21.62 5.43 5.84
C ASP A 4 -21.03 5.90 4.51
N GLU A 5 -21.75 6.72 3.74
CA GLU A 5 -21.23 7.26 2.48
C GLU A 5 -20.06 8.22 2.71
N ASN A 6 -20.11 9.01 3.80
CA ASN A 6 -18.98 9.86 4.19
C ASN A 6 -17.78 9.05 4.67
N VAL A 7 -18.01 7.94 5.40
CA VAL A 7 -16.93 7.04 5.82
C VAL A 7 -16.24 6.43 4.61
N LEU A 8 -17.01 5.88 3.65
CA LEU A 8 -16.45 5.29 2.44
C LEU A 8 -15.63 6.30 1.61
N LYS A 9 -16.11 7.54 1.46
CA LYS A 9 -15.37 8.61 0.77
C LYS A 9 -14.05 8.92 1.46
N VAL A 10 -14.04 8.99 2.79
CA VAL A 10 -12.83 9.23 3.58
C VAL A 10 -11.85 8.08 3.43
N ASP A 11 -12.31 6.84 3.50
CA ASP A 11 -11.46 5.65 3.38
C ASP A 11 -10.86 5.53 1.98
N LEU A 12 -11.64 5.79 0.92
CA LEU A 12 -11.14 5.84 -0.46
C LEU A 12 -10.06 6.92 -0.64
N ALA A 13 -10.26 8.10 -0.05
CA ALA A 13 -9.26 9.16 -0.08
C ALA A 13 -7.99 8.79 0.70
N ALA A 14 -8.11 8.01 1.78
CA ALA A 14 -6.97 7.49 2.53
C ALA A 14 -6.21 6.43 1.74
N LEU A 15 -6.91 5.47 1.11
CA LEU A 15 -6.32 4.44 0.25
C LEU A 15 -5.57 5.08 -0.93
N GLY A 16 -6.15 6.09 -1.57
CA GLY A 16 -5.48 6.82 -2.67
C GLY A 16 -4.22 7.59 -2.25
N LYS A 17 -4.05 7.88 -0.96
CA LYS A 17 -2.81 8.49 -0.42
C LYS A 17 -1.78 7.45 0.03
N LEU A 18 -2.25 6.26 0.41
CA LEU A 18 -1.42 5.21 0.99
C LEU A 18 -0.40 4.69 -0.04
N GLY A 19 -0.83 4.42 -1.28
CA GLY A 19 0.05 3.94 -2.36
C GLY A 19 1.28 4.83 -2.59
N PRO A 20 1.11 6.13 -2.90
CA PRO A 20 2.23 7.07 -3.09
C PRO A 20 3.16 7.19 -1.86
N HIS A 21 2.60 7.19 -0.66
CA HIS A 21 3.40 7.27 0.58
C HIS A 21 4.27 6.01 0.77
N LEU A 22 3.70 4.83 0.57
CA LEU A 22 4.43 3.56 0.72
C LEU A 22 5.53 3.41 -0.34
N ARG A 23 5.28 3.82 -1.59
CA ARG A 23 6.30 3.83 -2.66
C ARG A 23 7.44 4.80 -2.35
N THR A 24 7.12 5.98 -1.81
CA THR A 24 8.13 6.96 -1.37
C THR A 24 9.01 6.36 -0.28
N LEU A 25 8.40 5.73 0.73
CA LEU A 25 9.14 5.07 1.81
C LEU A 25 9.99 3.91 1.29
N ALA A 26 9.46 3.07 0.39
CA ALA A 26 10.19 1.99 -0.25
C ALA A 26 11.42 2.50 -1.02
N GLY A 27 11.26 3.62 -1.74
CA GLY A 27 12.35 4.30 -2.44
C GLY A 27 13.45 4.79 -1.48
N GLN A 28 13.06 5.45 -0.38
CA GLN A 28 13.99 5.90 0.66
C GLN A 28 14.75 4.74 1.32
N ILE A 29 14.06 3.64 1.63
CA ILE A 29 14.70 2.44 2.18
C ILE A 29 15.71 1.88 1.19
N THR A 30 15.34 1.76 -0.08
CA THR A 30 16.20 1.24 -1.15
C THR A 30 17.45 2.12 -1.34
N GLN A 31 17.30 3.45 -1.32
CA GLN A 31 18.41 4.39 -1.40
C GLN A 31 19.35 4.32 -0.18
N SER A 32 18.83 3.93 0.99
CA SER A 32 19.63 3.75 2.21
C SER A 32 20.48 2.47 2.22
N ILE A 33 20.37 1.63 1.19
CA ILE A 33 21.12 0.38 1.08
C ILE A 33 22.48 0.71 0.46
N PRO A 34 23.60 0.47 1.16
CA PRO A 34 24.92 0.72 0.60
C PRO A 34 25.11 -0.11 -0.68
N ALA A 35 25.74 0.50 -1.70
CA ALA A 35 26.19 -0.23 -2.88
C ALA A 35 27.11 -1.36 -2.43
N GLY A 36 26.76 -2.61 -2.75
CA GLY A 36 27.39 -3.78 -2.16
C GLY A 36 28.90 -3.78 -2.40
N ALA A 37 29.68 -3.65 -1.32
CA ALA A 37 31.11 -3.91 -1.34
C ALA A 37 31.34 -5.42 -1.21
N ALA A 38 32.32 -5.96 -1.93
CA ALA A 38 32.75 -7.34 -1.71
C ALA A 38 33.34 -7.48 -0.30
N ALA A 39 33.23 -8.67 0.29
CA ALA A 39 33.92 -8.97 1.54
C ALA A 39 35.43 -8.69 1.39
N PRO A 40 36.09 -8.08 2.39
CA PRO A 40 37.53 -7.85 2.33
C PRO A 40 38.27 -9.19 2.13
N ALA A 41 39.09 -9.29 1.09
CA ALA A 41 39.87 -10.49 0.84
C ALA A 41 40.85 -10.72 2.00
N GLY A 42 40.87 -11.93 2.55
CA GLY A 42 41.71 -12.26 3.71
C GLY A 42 41.19 -11.73 5.06
N ALA A 43 39.91 -11.34 5.15
CA ALA A 43 39.29 -10.94 6.40
C ALA A 43 39.42 -12.03 7.48
N ASP A 44 39.74 -11.62 8.71
CA ASP A 44 39.61 -12.49 9.87
C ASP A 44 38.14 -12.89 10.13
N ALA A 45 37.94 -13.90 10.97
CA ALA A 45 36.60 -14.43 11.25
C ALA A 45 35.64 -13.38 11.84
N GLY A 46 36.14 -12.42 12.62
CA GLY A 46 35.33 -11.36 13.20
C GLY A 46 34.85 -10.35 12.15
N LEU A 47 35.76 -9.92 11.27
CA LEU A 47 35.44 -9.01 10.16
C LEU A 47 34.51 -9.68 9.14
N ALA A 48 34.71 -10.96 8.84
CA ALA A 48 33.81 -11.73 7.99
C ALA A 48 32.39 -11.83 8.56
N ALA A 49 32.26 -12.03 9.89
CA ALA A 49 30.97 -12.06 10.56
C ALA A 49 30.26 -10.70 10.48
N LEU A 50 30.96 -9.60 10.73
CA LEU A 50 30.42 -8.24 10.60
C LEU A 50 29.94 -7.95 9.17
N HIS A 51 30.71 -8.37 8.16
CA HIS A 51 30.30 -8.27 6.77
C HIS A 51 29.01 -9.08 6.49
N GLY A 52 28.92 -10.30 7.03
CA GLY A 52 27.71 -11.13 6.95
C GLY A 52 26.48 -10.44 7.56
N VAL A 53 26.62 -9.83 8.74
CA VAL A 53 25.54 -9.06 9.38
C VAL A 53 25.15 -7.85 8.54
N SER A 54 26.12 -7.10 8.02
CA SER A 54 25.84 -5.95 7.13
C SER A 54 25.06 -6.37 5.88
N LYS A 55 25.40 -7.52 5.30
CA LYS A 55 24.68 -8.09 4.15
C LYS A 55 23.24 -8.47 4.53
N ALA A 56 23.06 -9.16 5.65
CA ALA A 56 21.74 -9.55 6.13
C ALA A 56 20.83 -8.31 6.37
N ILE A 57 21.37 -7.24 6.95
CA ILE A 57 20.64 -5.97 7.12
C ILE A 57 20.22 -5.39 5.77
N ALA A 58 21.13 -5.38 4.79
CA ALA A 58 20.81 -4.92 3.44
C ALA A 58 19.69 -5.75 2.79
N ASP A 59 19.71 -7.07 2.95
CA ASP A 59 18.68 -7.97 2.41
C ASP A 59 17.32 -7.74 3.08
N VAL A 60 17.27 -7.57 4.41
CA VAL A 60 16.03 -7.21 5.12
C VAL A 60 15.47 -5.89 4.62
N LYS A 61 16.32 -4.88 4.38
CA LYS A 61 15.88 -3.61 3.78
C LYS A 61 15.27 -3.80 2.38
N ARG A 62 15.89 -4.62 1.52
CA ARG A 62 15.34 -4.94 0.18
C ARG A 62 13.97 -5.60 0.27
N ILE A 63 13.84 -6.59 1.15
CA ILE A 63 12.58 -7.31 1.37
C ILE A 63 11.51 -6.34 1.90
N GLY A 64 11.86 -5.47 2.86
CA GLY A 64 10.97 -4.46 3.41
C GLY A 64 10.46 -3.50 2.32
N ALA A 65 11.36 -2.95 1.51
CA ALA A 65 10.98 -2.08 0.39
C ALA A 65 10.07 -2.78 -0.63
N ALA A 66 10.37 -4.03 -0.99
CA ALA A 66 9.53 -4.82 -1.89
C ALA A 66 8.11 -5.02 -1.34
N ARG A 67 7.98 -5.34 -0.05
CA ARG A 67 6.68 -5.49 0.62
C ARG A 67 5.88 -4.20 0.65
N LEU A 68 6.54 -3.06 0.89
CA LEU A 68 5.87 -1.76 0.85
C LEU A 68 5.29 -1.47 -0.54
N ASN A 69 6.01 -1.80 -1.61
CA ASN A 69 5.48 -1.68 -2.97
C ASN A 69 4.28 -2.59 -3.19
N THR A 70 4.33 -3.86 -2.74
CA THR A 70 3.18 -4.77 -2.84
C THR A 70 1.94 -4.23 -2.10
N ILE A 71 2.12 -3.67 -0.91
CA ILE A 71 1.02 -3.06 -0.16
C ILE A 71 0.50 -1.81 -0.88
N ALA A 72 1.37 -1.01 -1.50
CA ALA A 72 0.96 0.12 -2.33
C ALA A 72 0.08 -0.32 -3.51
N ASP A 73 0.51 -1.36 -4.24
CA ASP A 73 -0.25 -1.90 -5.36
C ASP A 73 -1.62 -2.46 -4.91
N PHE A 74 -1.66 -3.16 -3.78
CA PHE A 74 -2.91 -3.62 -3.18
C PHE A 74 -3.83 -2.47 -2.78
N SER A 75 -3.27 -1.37 -2.27
CA SER A 75 -4.04 -0.19 -1.84
C SER A 75 -4.68 0.52 -3.03
N ASP A 76 -3.93 0.65 -4.13
CA ASP A 76 -4.43 1.25 -5.37
C ASP A 76 -5.54 0.38 -5.99
N GLU A 77 -5.36 -0.95 -6.01
CA GLU A 77 -6.38 -1.89 -6.48
C GLU A 77 -7.64 -1.83 -5.61
N ALA A 78 -7.48 -1.86 -4.28
CA ALA A 78 -8.60 -1.75 -3.36
C ALA A 78 -9.37 -0.44 -3.55
N GLN A 79 -8.66 0.69 -3.71
CA GLN A 79 -9.28 1.98 -4.00
C GLN A 79 -10.07 1.92 -5.31
N HIS A 80 -9.50 1.33 -6.36
CA HIS A 80 -10.15 1.23 -7.67
C HIS A 80 -11.43 0.38 -7.60
N VAL A 81 -11.34 -0.85 -7.08
CA VAL A 81 -12.46 -1.79 -7.00
C VAL A 81 -13.59 -1.24 -6.13
N LEU A 82 -13.27 -0.64 -4.98
CA LEU A 82 -14.27 -0.06 -4.10
C LEU A 82 -14.97 1.14 -4.74
N ALA A 83 -14.23 2.03 -5.40
CA ALA A 83 -14.80 3.20 -6.08
C ALA A 83 -15.73 2.80 -7.24
N VAL A 84 -15.33 1.81 -8.05
CA VAL A 84 -16.15 1.26 -9.15
C VAL A 84 -17.42 0.61 -8.59
N THR A 85 -17.28 -0.21 -7.56
CA THR A 85 -18.40 -0.93 -6.95
C THR A 85 -19.42 0.04 -6.34
N SER A 86 -18.95 1.06 -5.62
CA SER A 86 -19.83 2.07 -5.02
C SER A 86 -20.58 2.89 -6.08
N GLY A 87 -19.92 3.27 -7.18
CA GLY A 87 -20.59 3.97 -8.28
C GLY A 87 -21.65 3.11 -8.98
N GLY A 88 -21.39 1.81 -9.13
CA GLY A 88 -22.35 0.84 -9.67
C GLY A 88 -23.57 0.67 -8.76
N LEU A 89 -23.36 0.54 -7.45
CA LEU A 89 -24.41 0.46 -6.44
C LEU A 89 -25.29 1.71 -6.42
N GLU A 90 -24.68 2.91 -6.44
CA GLU A 90 -25.43 4.17 -6.46
C GLU A 90 -26.28 4.31 -7.72
N THR A 91 -25.72 3.95 -8.88
CA THR A 91 -26.43 3.96 -10.16
C THR A 91 -27.59 2.96 -10.15
N GLY A 92 -27.34 1.74 -9.66
CA GLY A 92 -28.37 0.71 -9.51
C GLY A 92 -29.50 1.15 -8.59
N PHE A 93 -29.17 1.75 -7.45
CA PHE A 93 -30.14 2.28 -6.50
C PHE A 93 -31.00 3.40 -7.10
N ARG A 94 -30.38 4.35 -7.83
CA ARG A 94 -31.12 5.42 -8.52
C ARG A 94 -32.10 4.89 -9.56
N ASN A 95 -31.72 3.80 -10.23
CA ASN A 95 -32.49 3.14 -11.28
C ASN A 95 -33.50 2.10 -10.77
N LEU A 96 -33.64 1.92 -9.45
CA LEU A 96 -34.65 1.01 -8.90
C LEU A 96 -36.07 1.43 -9.32
N PRO A 97 -36.93 0.48 -9.72
CA PRO A 97 -38.36 0.73 -9.91
C PRO A 97 -38.97 1.34 -8.64
N SER A 98 -39.96 2.23 -8.80
CA SER A 98 -40.56 2.99 -7.69
C SER A 98 -41.13 2.10 -6.58
N ILE A 99 -41.57 0.89 -6.92
CA ILE A 99 -42.07 -0.12 -5.97
C ILE A 99 -41.01 -0.63 -4.99
N TYR A 100 -39.73 -0.48 -5.30
CA TYR A 100 -38.59 -0.87 -4.45
C TYR A 100 -37.88 0.34 -3.83
N LYS A 101 -38.33 1.57 -4.12
CA LYS A 101 -37.77 2.77 -3.49
C LYS A 101 -38.37 2.93 -2.09
N PRO A 102 -37.57 3.17 -1.06
CA PRO A 102 -38.09 3.45 0.28
C PRO A 102 -38.99 4.70 0.21
N PRO A 103 -40.07 4.76 1.02
CA PRO A 103 -40.95 5.92 1.05
C PRO A 103 -40.13 7.17 1.41
N ILE A 104 -40.39 8.26 0.68
CA ILE A 104 -39.73 9.55 0.90
C ILE A 104 -40.07 9.98 2.34
N GLN A 105 -39.12 9.87 3.25
CA GLN A 105 -39.25 10.44 4.58
C GLN A 105 -39.06 11.95 4.41
N THR A 106 -40.17 12.69 4.36
CA THR A 106 -40.23 14.15 4.45
C THR A 106 -39.89 14.62 5.84
#